data_AF-A0A8G1ZW44-F1
#
_entry.id   AF-A0A8G1ZW44-F1
#
_cell.length_a   1.000
_cell.length_b   1.000
_cell.length_c   1.000
_cell.angle_alpha   90.00
_cell.angle_beta   90.00
_cell.angle_gamma   90.00
#
_symmetry.space_group_name_H-M   'P 1'
#
loop_
_entity.id
_entity.type
_entity.pdbx_description
1 polymer ?
#
loop_
_entity_poly.entity_id
_entity_poly.type
_entity_poly.pdbx_seq_one_letter_code
_entity_poly.pdbx_strand_id
1 'polypeptide(L)'
;MVAPENTVDPLPYRNLLDVTGERKGGTRMSLQRLPCCAPATGGGAPRPLHSPVPVITQYASADLIGAIVYEGHDPAADPAWATTGAPDRAAYGHWCGHMCGIACLRMALLHRDGTAPPLFRLLDGARRHGAYVRQDDGSVKGLIYAPFARYAAAAHGLGAEVAPELPTRRLVELLDTGRMVMASVSKEIRRPEADPPSRGGHLVLAVGHHAGRIHFRNPSGHTPEARRAVLPVERFGAFFAGRGVALDLDPPLGRPA
;
A
#
# COMPACT_ATOMS: atom_id res chain seq x y z
N MET A 1 25.13 51.05 -1.26
CA MET A 1 24.99 50.11 -2.38
C MET A 1 23.86 49.18 -2.00
N VAL A 2 22.57 49.50 -2.20
CA VAL A 2 21.76 49.68 -3.44
C VAL A 2 21.83 48.47 -4.38
N ALA A 3 20.63 47.99 -4.72
CA ALA A 3 20.22 46.67 -5.22
C ALA A 3 20.62 46.38 -6.70
N PRO A 4 20.09 45.29 -7.30
CA PRO A 4 18.74 45.43 -7.89
C PRO A 4 17.77 44.28 -7.58
N GLU A 5 16.50 44.69 -7.63
CA GLU A 5 15.26 43.94 -7.59
C GLU A 5 15.05 43.13 -8.88
N ASN A 6 14.25 42.06 -8.80
CA ASN A 6 13.52 41.54 -9.95
C ASN A 6 12.08 41.23 -9.52
N THR A 7 11.18 41.96 -10.17
CA THR A 7 9.72 41.99 -10.11
C THR A 7 9.13 40.86 -10.94
N VAL A 8 8.09 40.20 -10.41
CA VAL A 8 7.05 39.55 -11.24
C VAL A 8 5.69 39.78 -10.58
N ASP A 9 4.82 40.48 -11.31
CA ASP A 9 3.41 40.77 -11.01
C ASP A 9 2.53 39.51 -10.98
N PRO A 10 1.41 39.55 -10.24
CA PRO A 10 0.16 39.09 -10.84
C PRO A 10 -1.00 40.10 -10.70
N LEU A 11 -1.70 40.24 -11.83
CA LEU A 11 -2.93 41.00 -12.09
C LEU A 11 -4.15 40.56 -11.24
N PRO A 12 -5.21 41.39 -11.17
CA PRO A 12 -6.13 41.45 -10.04
C PRO A 12 -7.42 40.64 -10.22
N TYR A 13 -7.93 40.04 -9.13
CA TYR A 13 -9.33 39.62 -9.03
C TYR A 13 -10.17 40.76 -8.45
N ARG A 14 -11.02 41.37 -9.29
CA ARG A 14 -12.10 42.28 -8.87
C ARG A 14 -13.38 41.49 -8.59
N ASN A 15 -14.03 41.87 -7.50
CA ASN A 15 -15.34 41.46 -7.02
C ASN A 15 -16.46 41.71 -8.05
N LEU A 16 -17.50 40.87 -8.02
CA LEU A 16 -18.86 41.30 -8.33
C LEU A 16 -19.86 40.57 -7.41
N LEU A 17 -20.33 41.31 -6.40
CA LEU A 17 -21.60 41.06 -5.71
C LEU A 17 -22.57 42.14 -6.23
N ASP A 18 -23.72 41.72 -6.73
CA ASP A 18 -24.97 42.51 -6.77
C ASP A 18 -26.12 41.51 -6.85
N VAL A 19 -26.96 41.38 -5.81
CA VAL A 19 -28.14 42.19 -5.43
C VAL A 19 -29.44 41.65 -6.05
N THR A 20 -30.41 41.62 -5.14
CA THR A 20 -31.79 41.11 -5.11
C THR A 20 -32.75 41.61 -6.20
N GLY A 21 -33.78 40.82 -6.54
CA GLY A 21 -34.97 41.27 -7.28
C GLY A 21 -36.08 40.21 -7.42
N GLU A 22 -37.33 40.60 -7.17
CA GLU A 22 -38.53 39.77 -6.96
C GLU A 22 -39.28 39.21 -8.21
N ARG A 23 -40.06 38.15 -7.93
CA ARG A 23 -41.30 37.57 -8.52
C ARG A 23 -41.94 38.18 -9.80
N LYS A 24 -42.42 37.30 -10.70
CA LYS A 24 -43.86 36.93 -10.92
C LYS A 24 -44.10 36.02 -12.14
N GLY A 25 -44.98 35.01 -11.96
CA GLY A 25 -46.02 34.60 -12.92
C GLY A 25 -45.67 33.61 -14.03
N GLY A 26 -46.46 32.53 -14.15
CA GLY A 26 -46.66 31.85 -15.45
C GLY A 26 -46.71 30.32 -15.43
N THR A 27 -47.95 29.80 -15.45
CA THR A 27 -48.36 28.60 -16.20
C THR A 27 -47.93 27.21 -15.71
N ARG A 28 -48.92 26.46 -15.19
CA ARG A 28 -48.92 25.00 -15.08
C ARG A 28 -48.72 24.38 -16.47
N MET A 29 -47.61 23.66 -16.67
CA MET A 29 -47.56 22.53 -17.59
C MET A 29 -47.23 21.26 -16.82
N SER A 30 -48.14 20.30 -16.91
CA SER A 30 -47.97 18.92 -16.47
C SER A 30 -46.82 18.29 -17.25
N LEU A 31 -45.64 18.22 -16.64
CA LEU A 31 -44.57 17.34 -17.08
C LEU A 31 -44.60 16.07 -16.23
N GLN A 32 -44.80 14.96 -16.93
CA GLN A 32 -44.82 13.60 -16.40
C GLN A 32 -43.63 13.37 -15.47
N ARG A 33 -43.91 12.80 -14.29
CA ARG A 33 -42.91 12.27 -13.39
C ARG A 33 -42.14 11.15 -14.11
N LEU A 34 -40.92 11.47 -14.54
CA LEU A 34 -39.90 10.46 -14.79
C LEU A 34 -39.31 10.04 -13.43
N PRO A 35 -39.11 8.75 -13.16
CA PRO A 35 -38.65 8.26 -11.86
C PRO A 35 -37.23 8.75 -11.55
N CYS A 36 -37.06 9.38 -10.39
CA CYS A 36 -35.77 9.66 -9.75
C CYS A 36 -35.07 8.37 -9.34
N CYS A 37 -34.54 7.62 -10.30
CA CYS A 37 -33.57 6.55 -10.07
C CYS A 37 -32.63 6.46 -11.27
N ALA A 38 -31.63 7.33 -11.32
CA ALA A 38 -30.38 7.03 -12.01
C ALA A 38 -29.27 7.19 -10.95
N PRO A 39 -28.58 6.12 -10.53
CA PRO A 39 -27.36 6.31 -9.79
C PRO A 39 -26.39 7.07 -10.71
N ALA A 40 -25.73 8.09 -10.17
CA ALA A 40 -24.65 8.76 -10.85
C ALA A 40 -23.62 7.71 -11.28
N THR A 41 -23.52 7.48 -12.59
CA THR A 41 -22.38 6.78 -13.19
C THR A 41 -21.18 7.68 -13.00
N GLY A 42 -20.49 7.51 -11.87
CA GLY A 42 -19.21 8.14 -11.60
C GLY A 42 -18.23 7.72 -12.68
N GLY A 43 -18.05 8.59 -13.66
CA GLY A 43 -16.98 8.52 -14.64
C GLY A 43 -15.64 8.76 -13.95
N GLY A 44 -15.00 7.68 -13.53
CA GLY A 44 -13.56 7.64 -13.31
C GLY A 44 -12.96 6.66 -14.33
N ALA A 45 -12.17 7.19 -15.27
CA ALA A 45 -11.30 6.38 -16.12
C ALA A 45 -10.42 5.45 -15.24
N PRO A 46 -10.01 4.27 -15.75
CA PRO A 46 -9.56 3.18 -14.90
C PRO A 46 -8.33 3.57 -14.07
N ARG A 47 -8.26 3.10 -12.81
CA ARG A 47 -7.02 3.12 -12.00
C ARG A 47 -6.38 1.73 -12.01
N PRO A 48 -5.69 1.30 -13.09
CA PRO A 48 -5.09 -0.02 -13.16
C PRO A 48 -3.76 -0.10 -12.40
N LEU A 49 -3.09 1.02 -12.13
CA LEU A 49 -1.75 1.01 -11.53
C LEU A 49 -1.46 2.26 -10.68
N HIS A 50 -1.07 2.03 -9.43
CA HIS A 50 -0.54 3.08 -8.56
C HIS A 50 0.91 3.39 -8.89
N SER A 51 1.20 4.67 -9.16
CA SER A 51 2.56 5.15 -9.45
C SER A 51 2.72 6.63 -9.08
N PRO A 52 3.85 7.03 -8.44
CA PRO A 52 4.92 6.18 -7.96
C PRO A 52 4.57 5.50 -6.62
N VAL A 53 4.88 4.21 -6.49
CA VAL A 53 4.94 3.50 -5.20
C VAL A 53 6.41 3.18 -4.90
N PRO A 54 6.98 3.68 -3.79
CA PRO A 54 8.38 3.44 -3.45
C PRO A 54 8.63 1.96 -3.20
N VAL A 55 9.89 1.54 -3.38
CA VAL A 55 10.35 0.21 -3.00
C VAL A 55 10.95 0.33 -1.61
N ILE A 56 10.33 -0.31 -0.62
CA ILE A 56 10.88 -0.44 0.73
C ILE A 56 11.06 -1.92 1.02
N THR A 57 12.25 -2.28 1.48
CA THR A 57 12.59 -3.64 1.88
C THR A 57 12.38 -3.84 3.38
N GLN A 58 12.16 -5.08 3.80
CA GLN A 58 12.11 -5.46 5.22
C GLN A 58 13.50 -5.51 5.87
N TYR A 59 14.55 -5.52 5.03
CA TYR A 59 15.96 -5.39 5.41
C TYR A 59 16.42 -3.96 5.12
N ALA A 60 17.39 -3.47 5.88
CA ALA A 60 17.87 -2.09 5.79
C ALA A 60 18.70 -1.87 4.53
N SER A 61 19.60 -2.81 4.21
CA SER A 61 20.39 -2.81 2.98
C SER A 61 19.79 -3.76 1.96
N ALA A 62 19.18 -3.21 0.92
CA ALA A 62 18.51 -4.01 -0.10
C ALA A 62 19.48 -5.00 -0.79
N ASP A 63 20.73 -4.59 -1.02
CA ASP A 63 21.73 -5.40 -1.73
C ASP A 63 22.32 -6.54 -0.88
N LEU A 64 22.08 -6.54 0.43
CA LEU A 64 22.44 -7.67 1.31
C LEU A 64 21.36 -8.77 1.35
N ILE A 65 20.19 -8.56 0.75
CA ILE A 65 19.08 -9.51 0.83
C ILE A 65 19.46 -10.86 0.22
N GLY A 66 20.23 -10.88 -0.87
CA GLY A 66 20.71 -12.12 -1.48
C GLY A 66 21.56 -12.93 -0.50
N ALA A 67 22.58 -12.28 0.07
CA ALA A 67 23.49 -12.91 1.03
C ALA A 67 22.77 -13.40 2.30
N ILE A 68 21.84 -12.60 2.84
CA ILE A 68 21.07 -12.98 4.05
C ILE A 68 20.18 -14.19 3.78
N VAL A 69 19.45 -14.18 2.65
CA VAL A 69 18.42 -15.19 2.38
C VAL A 69 19.01 -16.49 1.83
N TYR A 70 20.12 -16.42 1.07
CA TYR A 70 20.66 -17.57 0.33
C TYR A 70 22.04 -18.02 0.78
N GLU A 71 22.82 -17.17 1.44
CA GLU A 71 24.23 -17.48 1.79
C GLU A 71 24.45 -17.57 3.31
N GLY A 72 23.40 -17.37 4.11
CA GLY A 72 23.47 -17.46 5.57
C GLY A 72 24.14 -16.25 6.24
N HIS A 73 24.23 -15.11 5.56
CA HIS A 73 24.76 -13.89 6.14
C HIS A 73 23.91 -13.45 7.34
N ASP A 74 24.55 -13.10 8.45
CA ASP A 74 23.85 -12.63 9.65
C ASP A 74 23.13 -11.30 9.37
N PRO A 75 21.78 -11.25 9.46
CA PRO A 75 21.08 -10.00 9.28
C PRO A 75 21.51 -8.92 10.29
N ALA A 76 21.92 -9.25 11.52
CA ALA A 76 22.36 -8.25 12.50
C ALA A 76 23.66 -7.51 12.09
N ALA A 77 24.37 -8.03 11.09
CA ALA A 77 25.56 -7.41 10.52
C ALA A 77 25.27 -6.32 9.47
N ASP A 78 24.00 -6.16 9.04
CA ASP A 78 23.60 -5.13 8.08
C ASP A 78 24.02 -3.73 8.57
N PRO A 79 24.90 -3.00 7.88
CA PRO A 79 25.45 -1.73 8.38
C PRO A 79 24.40 -0.62 8.48
N ALA A 80 23.30 -0.73 7.74
CA ALA A 80 22.25 0.28 7.69
C ALA A 80 21.11 0.02 8.70
N TRP A 81 21.24 -0.99 9.57
CA TRP A 81 20.18 -1.41 10.51
C TRP A 81 19.49 -0.25 11.25
N ALA A 82 20.27 0.76 11.67
CA ALA A 82 19.77 1.90 12.44
C ALA A 82 18.75 2.76 11.67
N THR A 83 18.83 2.80 10.34
CA THR A 83 17.89 3.54 9.47
C THR A 83 16.46 3.01 9.55
N THR A 84 16.28 1.77 10.02
CA THR A 84 14.96 1.16 10.22
C THR A 84 14.24 1.67 11.47
N GLY A 85 14.95 2.38 12.34
CA GLY A 85 14.49 2.80 13.66
C GLY A 85 14.56 1.71 14.72
N ALA A 86 15.30 0.61 14.46
CA ALA A 86 15.54 -0.42 15.45
C ALA A 86 16.27 0.15 16.68
N PRO A 87 15.94 -0.31 17.90
CA PRO A 87 16.61 0.18 19.11
C PRO A 87 18.08 -0.29 19.19
N ASP A 88 18.38 -1.45 18.62
CA ASP A 88 19.71 -2.05 18.58
C ASP A 88 19.81 -3.08 17.44
N ARG A 89 21.03 -3.57 17.18
CA ARG A 89 21.34 -4.58 16.16
C ARG A 89 20.63 -5.92 16.40
N ALA A 90 20.50 -6.34 17.66
CA ALA A 90 19.91 -7.63 18.00
C ALA A 90 18.40 -7.64 17.71
N ALA A 91 17.71 -6.56 18.07
CA ALA A 91 16.31 -6.33 17.72
C ALA A 91 16.14 -6.28 16.20
N TYR A 92 17.02 -5.58 15.48
CA TYR A 92 17.00 -5.58 14.01
C TYR A 92 17.11 -6.99 13.43
N GLY A 93 18.18 -7.72 13.74
CA GLY A 93 18.42 -9.06 13.21
C GLY A 93 17.30 -10.05 13.53
N HIS A 94 16.69 -9.93 14.71
CA HIS A 94 15.55 -10.75 15.09
C HIS A 94 14.28 -10.46 14.28
N TRP A 95 13.99 -9.19 13.97
CA TRP A 95 12.70 -8.81 13.36
C TRP A 95 12.74 -8.65 11.84
N CYS A 96 13.88 -8.35 11.22
CA CYS A 96 13.95 -8.01 9.78
C CYS A 96 13.43 -9.13 8.87
N GLY A 97 13.53 -10.39 9.28
CA GLY A 97 12.95 -11.55 8.58
C GLY A 97 11.41 -11.60 8.57
N HIS A 98 10.74 -10.84 9.46
CA HIS A 98 9.29 -10.93 9.73
C HIS A 98 8.52 -9.65 9.36
N MET A 99 9.22 -8.60 8.91
CA MET A 99 8.65 -7.27 8.66
C MET A 99 8.09 -7.06 7.24
N CYS A 100 7.91 -8.11 6.42
CA CYS A 100 7.35 -7.97 5.07
C CYS A 100 6.02 -7.20 5.05
N GLY A 101 5.10 -7.52 5.97
CA GLY A 101 3.82 -6.81 6.10
C GLY A 101 3.97 -5.35 6.52
N ILE A 102 4.93 -5.05 7.40
CA ILE A 102 5.23 -3.67 7.84
C ILE A 102 5.84 -2.86 6.71
N ALA A 103 6.73 -3.44 5.90
CA ALA A 103 7.27 -2.80 4.71
C ALA A 103 6.15 -2.52 3.68
N CYS A 104 5.22 -3.44 3.47
CA CYS A 104 4.03 -3.21 2.64
C CYS A 104 3.19 -2.03 3.15
N LEU A 105 2.89 -1.98 4.46
CA LEU A 105 2.19 -0.85 5.07
C LEU A 105 2.95 0.46 4.82
N ARG A 106 4.27 0.49 5.07
CA ARG A 106 5.08 1.68 4.88
C ARG A 106 5.06 2.18 3.43
N MET A 107 5.12 1.28 2.45
CA MET A 107 5.01 1.65 1.02
C MET A 107 3.65 2.25 0.68
N ALA A 108 2.57 1.67 1.21
CA ALA A 108 1.21 2.20 1.00
C ALA A 108 1.03 3.59 1.63
N LEU A 109 1.51 3.80 2.86
CA LEU A 109 1.45 5.10 3.54
C LEU A 109 2.32 6.15 2.83
N LEU A 110 3.54 5.81 2.44
CA LEU A 110 4.39 6.73 1.66
C LEU A 110 3.74 7.13 0.33
N HIS A 111 3.07 6.18 -0.33
CA HIS A 111 2.37 6.46 -1.58
C HIS A 111 1.17 7.39 -1.36
N ARG A 112 0.35 7.11 -0.33
CA ARG A 112 -0.88 7.87 -0.06
C ARG A 112 -0.61 9.24 0.57
N ASP A 113 0.32 9.31 1.52
CA ASP A 113 0.49 10.46 2.42
C ASP A 113 1.81 11.22 2.16
N GLY A 114 2.68 10.73 1.28
CA GLY A 114 4.02 11.27 1.05
C GLY A 114 5.01 11.04 2.22
N THR A 115 4.53 10.57 3.37
CA THR A 115 5.32 10.34 4.59
C THR A 115 4.87 9.06 5.30
N ALA A 116 5.76 8.44 6.06
CA ALA A 116 5.42 7.30 6.91
C ALA A 116 6.45 7.12 8.04
N PRO A 117 6.04 6.61 9.22
CA PRO A 117 6.98 6.27 10.28
C PRO A 117 8.02 5.21 9.83
N PRO A 118 9.19 5.15 10.50
CA PRO A 118 10.17 4.08 10.29
C PRO A 118 9.59 2.70 10.57
N LEU A 119 10.22 1.66 10.00
CA LEU A 119 9.74 0.27 10.10
C LEU A 119 9.51 -0.17 11.55
N PHE A 120 10.44 0.12 12.46
CA PHE A 120 10.31 -0.31 13.85
C PHE A 120 9.21 0.42 14.63
N ARG A 121 8.90 1.68 14.27
CA ARG A 121 7.75 2.41 14.86
C ARG A 121 6.42 1.80 14.40
N LEU A 122 6.33 1.41 13.13
CA LEU A 122 5.17 0.71 12.58
C LEU A 122 5.02 -0.70 13.19
N LEU A 123 6.13 -1.44 13.31
CA LEU A 123 6.17 -2.76 13.94
C LEU A 123 5.67 -2.70 15.38
N ASP A 124 6.15 -1.73 16.16
CA ASP A 124 5.75 -1.51 17.55
C ASP A 124 4.24 -1.18 17.67
N GLY A 125 3.73 -0.30 16.81
CA GLY A 125 2.28 -0.02 16.74
C GLY A 125 1.45 -1.26 16.40
N ALA A 126 1.89 -2.04 15.41
CA ALA A 126 1.23 -3.28 15.01
C ALA A 126 1.25 -4.34 16.13
N ARG A 127 2.37 -4.47 16.85
CA ARG A 127 2.51 -5.36 18.01
C ARG A 127 1.54 -5.01 19.14
N ARG A 128 1.40 -3.73 19.48
CA ARG A 128 0.42 -3.28 20.50
C ARG A 128 -1.03 -3.65 20.15
N HIS A 129 -1.33 -3.80 18.86
CA HIS A 129 -2.65 -4.23 18.39
C HIS A 129 -2.79 -5.75 18.26
N GLY A 130 -1.75 -6.52 18.60
CA GLY A 130 -1.72 -7.98 18.49
C GLY A 130 -1.44 -8.49 17.08
N ALA A 131 -0.92 -7.66 16.17
CA ALA A 131 -0.63 -8.07 14.78
C ALA A 131 0.62 -8.93 14.64
N TYR A 132 1.45 -8.98 15.68
CA TYR A 132 2.59 -9.88 15.81
C TYR A 132 2.64 -10.40 17.23
N VAL A 133 2.74 -11.72 17.37
CA VAL A 133 2.82 -12.40 18.66
C VAL A 133 4.11 -13.22 18.67
N ARG A 134 4.96 -12.98 19.66
CA ARG A 134 6.10 -13.86 19.95
C ARG A 134 5.59 -15.14 20.57
N GLN A 135 6.10 -16.26 20.11
CA GLN A 135 5.88 -17.55 20.75
C GLN A 135 6.88 -17.74 21.90
N ASP A 136 6.61 -18.72 22.75
CA ASP A 136 7.43 -19.02 23.94
C ASP A 136 8.86 -19.47 23.57
N ASP A 137 9.03 -20.08 22.40
CA ASP A 137 10.33 -20.46 21.82
C ASP A 137 11.10 -19.29 21.20
N GLY A 138 10.56 -18.06 21.31
CA GLY A 138 11.12 -16.86 20.71
C GLY A 138 10.82 -16.68 19.23
N SER A 139 10.14 -17.63 18.57
CA SER A 139 9.75 -17.49 17.16
C SER A 139 8.65 -16.44 16.97
N VAL A 140 8.65 -15.81 15.79
CA VAL A 140 7.66 -14.80 15.40
C VAL A 140 6.81 -15.35 14.28
N LYS A 141 5.51 -15.50 14.54
CA LYS A 141 4.53 -15.79 13.48
C LYS A 141 4.44 -14.62 12.50
N GLY A 142 4.08 -14.91 11.26
CA GLY A 142 3.78 -13.88 10.26
C GLY A 142 2.68 -12.93 10.74
N LEU A 143 2.60 -11.76 10.09
CA LEU A 143 1.60 -10.73 10.38
C LEU A 143 0.18 -11.32 10.47
N ILE A 144 -0.51 -11.08 11.58
CA ILE A 144 -1.90 -11.51 11.79
C ILE A 144 -2.85 -10.44 11.22
N TYR A 145 -3.69 -10.81 10.26
CA TYR A 145 -4.39 -9.84 9.40
C TYR A 145 -5.46 -9.01 10.10
N ALA A 146 -6.32 -9.62 10.92
CA ALA A 146 -7.39 -8.91 11.62
C ALA A 146 -6.88 -7.82 12.58
N PRO A 147 -5.95 -8.09 13.51
CA PRO A 147 -5.33 -7.06 14.33
C PRO A 147 -4.52 -6.03 13.52
N PHE A 148 -3.87 -6.45 12.43
CA PHE A 148 -3.21 -5.51 11.52
C PHE A 148 -4.21 -4.53 10.88
N ALA A 149 -5.34 -5.02 10.38
CA ALA A 149 -6.35 -4.19 9.74
C ALA A 149 -6.91 -3.13 10.71
N ARG A 150 -7.17 -3.53 11.97
CA ARG A 150 -7.56 -2.59 13.03
C ARG A 150 -6.48 -1.54 13.29
N TYR A 151 -5.21 -1.95 13.34
CA TYR A 151 -4.09 -1.03 13.52
C TYR A 151 -3.99 -0.02 12.35
N ALA A 152 -4.06 -0.49 11.11
CA ALA A 152 -4.00 0.35 9.92
C ALA A 152 -5.11 1.41 9.92
N ALA A 153 -6.34 1.02 10.25
CA ALA A 153 -7.46 1.93 10.35
C ALA A 153 -7.31 2.92 11.53
N ALA A 154 -7.03 2.42 12.74
CA ALA A 154 -7.02 3.25 13.95
C ALA A 154 -5.85 4.23 14.01
N ALA A 155 -4.65 3.80 13.61
CA ALA A 155 -3.43 4.61 13.75
C ALA A 155 -3.13 5.47 12.51
N HIS A 156 -3.60 5.05 11.33
CA HIS A 156 -3.24 5.70 10.06
C HIS A 156 -4.44 6.10 9.21
N GLY A 157 -5.67 5.84 9.66
CA GLY A 157 -6.87 6.10 8.84
C GLY A 157 -6.85 5.34 7.51
N LEU A 158 -6.15 4.20 7.44
CA LEU A 158 -6.03 3.38 6.24
C LEU A 158 -7.05 2.25 6.30
N GLY A 159 -8.05 2.29 5.42
CA GLY A 159 -9.02 1.23 5.29
C GLY A 159 -8.32 -0.09 4.93
N ALA A 160 -8.56 -1.14 5.71
CA ALA A 160 -7.93 -2.44 5.52
C ALA A 160 -8.96 -3.55 5.73
N GLU A 161 -9.20 -4.33 4.70
CA GLU A 161 -10.17 -5.42 4.69
C GLU A 161 -9.43 -6.76 4.62
N VAL A 162 -9.68 -7.63 5.60
CA VAL A 162 -9.09 -8.96 5.62
C VAL A 162 -9.84 -9.85 4.63
N ALA A 163 -9.10 -10.44 3.70
CA ALA A 163 -9.62 -11.38 2.72
C ALA A 163 -8.95 -12.76 2.95
N PRO A 164 -9.49 -13.61 3.85
CA PRO A 164 -8.91 -14.92 4.16
C PRO A 164 -9.11 -15.92 3.02
N GLU A 165 -10.12 -15.69 2.17
CA GLU A 165 -10.41 -16.41 0.94
C GLU A 165 -10.44 -15.39 -0.20
N LEU A 166 -9.33 -15.30 -0.92
CA LEU A 166 -9.11 -14.33 -1.98
C LEU A 166 -8.62 -15.07 -3.23
N PRO A 167 -9.51 -15.54 -4.12
CA PRO A 167 -9.08 -16.14 -5.39
C PRO A 167 -8.40 -15.10 -6.29
N THR A 168 -7.51 -15.52 -7.17
CA THR A 168 -6.74 -14.62 -8.06
C THR A 168 -7.63 -13.68 -8.87
N ARG A 169 -8.80 -14.15 -9.35
CA ARG A 169 -9.76 -13.28 -10.05
C ARG A 169 -10.21 -12.11 -9.19
N ARG A 170 -10.48 -12.36 -7.91
CA ARG A 170 -10.97 -11.34 -6.97
C ARG A 170 -9.84 -10.38 -6.58
N LEU A 171 -8.60 -10.88 -6.50
CA LEU A 171 -7.43 -10.02 -6.36
C LEU A 171 -7.34 -9.04 -7.53
N VAL A 172 -7.49 -9.51 -8.77
CA VAL A 172 -7.47 -8.65 -9.97
C VAL A 172 -8.61 -7.62 -9.91
N GLU A 173 -9.84 -8.06 -9.62
CA GLU A 173 -10.99 -7.15 -9.47
C GLU A 173 -10.72 -6.04 -8.42
N LEU A 174 -10.11 -6.37 -7.27
CA LEU A 174 -9.75 -5.37 -6.27
C LEU A 174 -8.71 -4.37 -6.80
N LEU A 175 -7.69 -4.84 -7.53
CA LEU A 175 -6.69 -3.97 -8.14
C LEU A 175 -7.32 -3.06 -9.21
N ASP A 176 -8.25 -3.58 -10.01
CA ASP A 176 -8.96 -2.82 -11.05
C ASP A 176 -9.88 -1.73 -10.45
N THR A 177 -10.34 -1.89 -9.20
CA THR A 177 -11.02 -0.81 -8.45
C THR A 177 -10.08 0.25 -7.90
N GLY A 178 -8.77 0.15 -8.14
CA GLY A 178 -7.79 1.09 -7.61
C GLY A 178 -7.39 0.83 -6.16
N ARG A 179 -7.68 -0.34 -5.59
CA ARG A 179 -7.15 -0.74 -4.27
C ARG A 179 -5.75 -1.32 -4.41
N MET A 180 -4.99 -1.33 -3.31
CA MET A 180 -3.78 -2.14 -3.21
C MET A 180 -4.09 -3.43 -2.44
N VAL A 181 -3.31 -4.49 -2.68
CA VAL A 181 -3.49 -5.76 -1.96
C VAL A 181 -2.16 -6.20 -1.36
N MET A 182 -2.13 -6.37 -0.03
CA MET A 182 -1.08 -7.11 0.67
C MET A 182 -1.33 -8.60 0.47
N ALA A 183 -0.75 -9.17 -0.59
CA ALA A 183 -1.00 -10.53 -1.01
C ALA A 183 -0.03 -11.51 -0.33
N SER A 184 -0.57 -12.59 0.24
CA SER A 184 0.24 -13.67 0.79
C SER A 184 0.77 -14.56 -0.32
N VAL A 185 2.08 -14.60 -0.48
CA VAL A 185 2.76 -15.35 -1.55
C VAL A 185 3.88 -16.19 -0.96
N SER A 186 4.36 -17.16 -1.73
CA SER A 186 5.61 -17.87 -1.42
C SER A 186 6.79 -16.91 -1.36
N LYS A 187 7.76 -17.21 -0.49
CA LYS A 187 9.06 -16.53 -0.44
C LYS A 187 9.83 -16.64 -1.76
N GLU A 188 9.66 -17.73 -2.50
CA GLU A 188 10.35 -17.98 -3.77
C GLU A 188 9.83 -17.16 -4.95
N ILE A 189 8.80 -16.30 -4.76
CA ILE A 189 8.41 -15.31 -5.79
C ILE A 189 9.57 -14.36 -6.17
N ARG A 190 10.65 -14.35 -5.38
CA ARG A 190 11.94 -13.72 -5.70
C ARG A 190 12.58 -14.23 -6.98
N ARG A 191 12.36 -15.51 -7.33
CA ARG A 191 12.91 -16.22 -8.49
C ARG A 191 11.75 -16.89 -9.24
N PRO A 192 10.95 -16.09 -9.98
CA PRO A 192 9.68 -16.53 -10.54
C PRO A 192 9.84 -17.49 -11.73
N GLU A 193 11.04 -17.97 -12.06
CA GLU A 193 11.28 -18.93 -13.15
C GLU A 193 10.92 -20.36 -12.76
N ALA A 194 10.97 -20.70 -11.46
CA ALA A 194 10.69 -22.04 -10.93
C ALA A 194 9.42 -22.08 -10.08
N ASP A 195 8.69 -23.20 -10.10
CA ASP A 195 7.50 -23.37 -9.28
C ASP A 195 7.83 -23.37 -7.78
N PRO A 196 6.99 -22.73 -6.94
CA PRO A 196 7.28 -22.65 -5.53
C PRO A 196 7.00 -23.98 -4.81
N PRO A 197 7.81 -24.35 -3.80
CA PRO A 197 7.59 -25.56 -3.02
C PRO A 197 6.34 -25.45 -2.11
N SER A 198 5.90 -24.23 -1.82
CA SER A 198 4.72 -23.94 -1.01
C SER A 198 4.11 -22.59 -1.38
N ARG A 199 2.85 -22.37 -1.03
CA ARG A 199 2.17 -21.09 -1.19
C ARG A 199 2.11 -20.34 0.15
N GLY A 200 2.46 -19.05 0.14
CA GLY A 200 2.40 -18.18 1.33
C GLY A 200 3.68 -18.14 2.17
N GLY A 201 3.60 -17.51 3.34
CA GLY A 201 4.76 -17.29 4.24
C GLY A 201 5.53 -15.99 3.97
N HIS A 202 5.11 -15.21 2.98
CA HIS A 202 5.59 -13.87 2.69
C HIS A 202 4.44 -12.95 2.27
N LEU A 203 4.62 -11.64 2.42
CA LEU A 203 3.68 -10.61 1.94
C LEU A 203 4.37 -9.72 0.91
N VAL A 204 3.69 -9.50 -0.21
CA VAL A 204 4.03 -8.49 -1.22
C VAL A 204 2.90 -7.47 -1.33
N LEU A 205 3.21 -6.27 -1.77
CA LEU A 205 2.22 -5.24 -2.03
C LEU A 205 1.91 -5.22 -3.52
N ALA A 206 0.79 -5.80 -3.93
CA ALA A 206 0.25 -5.63 -5.29
C ALA A 206 -0.28 -4.20 -5.42
N VAL A 207 0.28 -3.45 -6.36
CA VAL A 207 0.03 -2.02 -6.56
C VAL A 207 -0.81 -1.74 -7.80
N GLY A 208 -1.19 -2.78 -8.54
CA GLY A 208 -2.03 -2.64 -9.72
C GLY A 208 -2.01 -3.88 -10.61
N HIS A 209 -2.96 -3.89 -11.52
CA HIS A 209 -3.08 -4.85 -12.60
C HIS A 209 -3.18 -4.09 -13.92
N HIS A 210 -2.30 -4.39 -14.86
CA HIS A 210 -2.29 -3.77 -16.18
C HIS A 210 -1.90 -4.79 -17.24
N ALA A 211 -2.65 -4.81 -18.34
CA ALA A 211 -2.39 -5.68 -19.50
C ALA A 211 -2.17 -7.18 -19.13
N GLY A 212 -2.99 -7.72 -18.22
CA GLY A 212 -2.89 -9.12 -17.79
C GLY A 212 -1.72 -9.40 -16.83
N ARG A 213 -1.10 -8.36 -16.27
CA ARG A 213 0.07 -8.48 -15.39
C ARG A 213 -0.17 -7.79 -14.05
N ILE A 214 0.22 -8.45 -12.97
CA ILE A 214 0.21 -7.88 -11.63
C ILE A 214 1.55 -7.18 -11.39
N HIS A 215 1.46 -5.90 -11.07
CA HIS A 215 2.59 -5.09 -10.63
C HIS A 215 2.65 -5.11 -9.11
N PHE A 216 3.81 -5.40 -8.54
CA PHE A 216 3.95 -5.45 -7.08
C PHE A 216 5.29 -4.92 -6.59
N ARG A 217 5.34 -4.67 -5.29
CA ARG A 217 6.57 -4.38 -4.55
C ARG A 217 6.83 -5.55 -3.61
N ASN A 218 8.03 -6.10 -3.69
CA ASN A 218 8.45 -7.24 -2.88
C ASN A 218 9.46 -6.79 -1.83
N PRO A 219 9.07 -6.73 -0.54
CA PRO A 219 9.96 -6.31 0.54
C PRO A 219 11.21 -7.17 0.73
N SER A 220 11.24 -8.36 0.13
CA SER A 220 12.36 -9.30 0.24
C SER A 220 12.99 -9.63 -1.12
N GLY A 221 12.74 -8.82 -2.16
CA GLY A 221 13.38 -8.99 -3.46
C GLY A 221 14.90 -8.82 -3.34
N HIS A 222 15.67 -9.81 -3.80
CA HIS A 222 17.13 -9.79 -3.72
C HIS A 222 17.77 -8.99 -4.86
N THR A 223 17.09 -8.86 -6.01
CA THR A 223 17.49 -7.99 -7.13
C THR A 223 16.53 -6.81 -7.29
N PRO A 224 16.91 -5.73 -8.01
CA PRO A 224 16.01 -4.63 -8.33
C PRO A 224 14.69 -5.07 -8.99
N GLU A 225 14.75 -6.02 -9.92
CA GLU A 225 13.61 -6.59 -10.64
C GLU A 225 12.71 -7.37 -9.69
N ALA A 226 13.30 -8.18 -8.80
CA ALA A 226 12.55 -8.92 -7.80
C ALA A 226 11.85 -7.99 -6.80
N ARG A 227 12.42 -6.80 -6.50
CA ARG A 227 11.84 -5.78 -5.60
C ARG A 227 10.70 -4.99 -6.27
N ARG A 228 10.86 -4.63 -7.54
CA ARG A 228 9.84 -3.98 -8.39
C ARG A 228 9.41 -4.95 -9.49
N ALA A 229 8.68 -5.97 -9.09
CA ALA A 229 8.36 -7.07 -9.97
C ALA A 229 7.03 -6.87 -10.71
N VAL A 230 6.96 -7.47 -11.89
CA VAL A 230 5.75 -7.53 -12.71
C VAL A 230 5.64 -8.94 -13.29
N LEU A 231 4.55 -9.63 -13.00
CA LEU A 231 4.31 -11.01 -13.43
C LEU A 231 2.95 -11.14 -14.14
N PRO A 232 2.81 -12.03 -15.13
CA PRO A 232 1.49 -12.46 -15.61
C PRO A 232 0.61 -12.93 -14.45
N VAL A 233 -0.70 -12.71 -14.54
CA VAL A 233 -1.67 -13.07 -13.49
C VAL A 233 -1.56 -14.55 -13.12
N GLU A 234 -1.45 -15.43 -14.12
CA GLU A 234 -1.31 -16.88 -13.93
C GLU A 234 -0.03 -17.21 -13.18
N ARG A 235 1.08 -16.54 -13.54
CA ARG A 235 2.37 -16.80 -12.91
C ARG A 235 2.40 -16.32 -11.47
N PHE A 236 1.84 -15.16 -11.17
CA PHE A 236 1.65 -14.69 -9.80
C PHE A 236 0.79 -15.68 -9.00
N GLY A 237 -0.29 -16.19 -9.62
CA GLY A 237 -1.20 -17.16 -9.05
C GLY A 237 -0.53 -18.46 -8.56
N ALA A 238 0.56 -18.89 -9.19
CA ALA A 238 1.33 -20.07 -8.75
C ALA A 238 1.92 -19.90 -7.33
N PHE A 239 2.30 -18.67 -6.97
CA PHE A 239 2.89 -18.33 -5.66
C PHE A 239 1.85 -17.88 -4.64
N PHE A 240 0.70 -17.39 -5.09
CA PHE A 240 -0.32 -16.78 -4.26
C PHE A 240 -1.07 -17.80 -3.41
N ALA A 241 -1.15 -17.54 -2.11
CA ALA A 241 -1.80 -18.41 -1.13
C ALA A 241 -3.32 -18.22 -1.05
N GLY A 242 -3.91 -17.41 -1.94
CA GLY A 242 -5.35 -17.18 -1.97
C GLY A 242 -5.87 -16.39 -0.77
N ARG A 243 -5.05 -15.51 -0.18
CA ARG A 243 -5.41 -14.70 0.99
C ARG A 243 -4.57 -13.43 1.09
N GLY A 244 -5.10 -12.41 1.75
CA GLY A 244 -4.38 -11.15 1.97
C GLY A 244 -5.19 -10.09 2.70
N VAL A 245 -4.74 -8.85 2.57
CA VAL A 245 -5.44 -7.67 3.08
C VAL A 245 -5.57 -6.66 1.96
N ALA A 246 -6.80 -6.25 1.65
CA ALA A 246 -7.07 -5.23 0.65
C ALA A 246 -7.08 -3.85 1.31
N LEU A 247 -6.24 -2.96 0.82
CA LEU A 247 -6.04 -1.60 1.33
C LEU A 247 -6.86 -0.62 0.49
N ASP A 248 -7.65 0.18 1.17
CA ASP A 248 -8.33 1.33 0.59
C ASP A 248 -7.45 2.56 0.76
N LEU A 249 -7.04 3.14 -0.36
CA LEU A 249 -6.14 4.29 -0.39
C LEU A 249 -6.90 5.61 -0.43
N ASP A 250 -8.20 5.59 -0.70
CA ASP A 250 -8.98 6.81 -0.64
C ASP A 250 -9.07 7.24 0.85
N PRO A 251 -8.85 8.53 1.14
CA PRO A 251 -8.99 9.02 2.51
C PRO A 251 -10.44 8.80 2.99
N PRO A 252 -10.66 8.54 4.30
CA PRO A 252 -12.00 8.48 4.85
C PRO A 252 -12.76 9.77 4.49
N LEU A 253 -14.01 9.64 4.03
CA LEU A 253 -14.89 10.77 3.68
C LEU A 253 -14.79 11.87 4.75
N GLY A 254 -14.24 13.04 4.41
CA GLY A 254 -14.17 14.20 5.31
C GLY A 254 -12.78 14.84 5.54
N ARG A 255 -11.69 14.34 4.94
CA ARG A 255 -10.43 15.10 4.85
C ARG A 255 -10.21 15.61 3.42
N PRO A 256 -9.97 16.92 3.19
CA PRO A 256 -9.53 17.38 1.87
C PRO A 256 -8.15 16.79 1.55
N ALA A 257 -7.95 16.51 0.26
CA ALA A 257 -6.70 16.01 -0.32
C ALA A 257 -5.56 17.03 -0.18
#